data_AF-A0A372RJR8-F1
#
_entry.id   AF-A0A372RJR8-F1
#
_cell.length_a   1.000
_cell.length_b   1.000
_cell.length_c   1.000
_cell.angle_alpha   90.00
_cell.angle_beta   90.00
_cell.angle_gamma   90.00
#
_symmetry.space_group_name_H-M   'P 1'
#
loop_
_entity.id
_entity.type
_entity.pdbx_description
1 polymer ?
#
loop_
_entity_poly.entity_id
_entity_poly.type
_entity_poly.pdbx_seq_one_letter_code
_entity_poly.pdbx_strand_id
1 'polypeptide(L)'
;MAKESPRRSLFSIPFRLFGGDEGIPELTIGVKGYAMIIEKKKPAPRMIHMRSETTRLAESRTKYVCMIAFTKAEVAELRRFGQKGLNLIGFKPSNAAKFHYNVEHALFLYPDEGVKMSKVAICYLVKRDNSLPSFVVLEAQAEKLDEDKRQIFPPGFNMIPLPFADDIRPLPPHAEITPAPDEMIDILKPIVDKLHMKGGFDPNKFNNPGK
;
A
#
# COMPACT_ATOMS: atom_id res chain seq x y z
N MET A 1 -19.54 5.12 -21.78
CA MET A 1 -18.12 5.39 -22.08
C MET A 1 -17.52 6.16 -20.91
N ALA A 2 -16.90 5.47 -19.94
CA ALA A 2 -16.23 6.11 -18.81
C ALA A 2 -14.88 6.65 -19.32
N LYS A 3 -14.82 7.94 -19.65
CA LYS A 3 -13.59 8.61 -20.06
C LYS A 3 -12.80 8.92 -18.78
N GLU A 4 -12.20 7.88 -18.22
CA GLU A 4 -11.46 7.93 -16.96
C GLU A 4 -10.12 8.64 -17.14
N SER A 5 -9.63 9.27 -16.07
CA SER A 5 -8.32 9.93 -16.06
C SER A 5 -7.20 8.98 -16.50
N PRO A 6 -6.17 9.46 -17.22
CA PRO A 6 -5.10 8.60 -17.70
C PRO A 6 -4.38 7.92 -16.52
N ARG A 7 -3.98 6.64 -16.71
CA ARG A 7 -3.23 5.87 -15.71
C ARG A 7 -1.94 6.61 -15.36
N ARG A 8 -1.71 6.86 -14.07
CA ARG A 8 -0.47 7.47 -13.57
C ARG A 8 0.27 6.46 -12.70
N SER A 9 1.43 6.01 -13.16
CA SER A 9 2.31 5.17 -12.36
C SER A 9 2.96 5.98 -11.25
N LEU A 10 2.95 5.45 -10.02
CA LEU A 10 3.68 6.03 -8.89
C LEU A 10 5.20 5.80 -9.00
N PHE A 11 5.58 4.63 -9.51
CA PHE A 11 6.98 4.28 -9.74
C PHE A 11 7.11 3.23 -10.85
N SER A 12 8.30 3.16 -11.43
CA SER A 12 8.74 2.09 -12.31
C SER A 12 10.04 1.54 -11.72
N ILE A 13 10.05 0.24 -11.39
CA ILE A 13 11.17 -0.43 -10.75
C ILE A 13 11.45 -1.79 -11.39
N PRO A 14 12.71 -2.26 -11.39
CA PRO A 14 13.02 -3.62 -11.79
C PRO A 14 12.50 -4.61 -10.74
N PHE A 15 11.83 -5.68 -11.19
CA PHE A 15 11.44 -6.84 -10.41
C PHE A 15 12.40 -7.99 -10.73
N ARG A 16 13.30 -8.28 -9.79
CA ARG A 16 14.29 -9.35 -9.88
C ARG A 16 13.67 -10.63 -9.32
N LEU A 17 13.47 -11.61 -10.19
CA LEU A 17 12.90 -12.92 -9.83
C LEU A 17 14.00 -13.92 -9.44
N PHE A 18 15.06 -13.97 -10.24
CA PHE A 18 16.20 -14.88 -10.07
C PHE A 18 17.49 -14.15 -10.48
N GLY A 19 18.61 -14.47 -9.83
CA GLY A 19 19.95 -13.98 -10.20
C GLY A 19 20.63 -13.14 -9.12
N GLY A 20 21.95 -13.33 -8.98
CA GLY A 20 22.80 -12.68 -7.98
C GLY A 20 23.99 -13.53 -7.53
N ASP A 21 23.87 -14.85 -7.64
CA ASP A 21 24.93 -15.82 -7.34
C ASP A 21 25.40 -16.56 -8.61
N GLU A 22 26.67 -16.95 -8.62
CA GLU A 22 27.39 -17.48 -9.79
C GLU A 22 26.62 -18.61 -10.53
N GLY A 23 26.33 -18.37 -11.82
CA GLY A 23 25.85 -19.41 -12.76
C GLY A 23 24.36 -19.38 -13.14
N ILE A 24 23.53 -18.51 -12.54
CA ILE A 24 22.10 -18.39 -12.90
C ILE A 24 21.88 -17.09 -13.69
N PRO A 25 21.25 -17.13 -14.88
CA PRO A 25 20.93 -15.93 -15.63
C PRO A 25 19.96 -15.03 -14.84
N GLU A 26 20.26 -13.74 -14.77
CA GLU A 26 19.42 -12.76 -14.09
C GLU A 26 18.10 -12.58 -14.84
N LEU A 27 16.99 -12.99 -14.23
CA LEU A 27 15.65 -12.74 -14.74
C LEU A 27 15.06 -11.53 -14.02
N THR A 28 15.11 -10.39 -14.72
CA THR A 28 14.59 -9.11 -14.24
C THR A 28 13.51 -8.58 -15.18
N ILE A 29 12.35 -8.26 -14.64
CA ILE A 29 11.18 -7.73 -15.37
C ILE A 29 10.95 -6.28 -14.93
N GLY A 30 10.67 -5.36 -15.85
CA GLY A 30 10.25 -4.00 -15.48
C GLY A 30 8.80 -3.99 -15.04
N VAL A 31 8.51 -3.53 -13.81
CA VAL A 31 7.13 -3.43 -13.31
C VAL A 31 6.77 -1.98 -12.94
N LYS A 32 5.53 -1.61 -13.23
CA LYS A 32 4.96 -0.30 -12.85
C LYS A 32 4.00 -0.47 -11.68
N GLY A 33 4.19 0.35 -10.66
CA GLY A 33 3.31 0.43 -9.50
C GLY A 33 2.30 1.56 -9.64
N TYR A 34 1.05 1.28 -9.27
CA TYR A 34 -0.07 2.21 -9.28
C TYR A 34 -0.71 2.26 -7.88
N ALA A 35 -1.15 3.43 -7.45
CA ALA A 35 -2.06 3.51 -6.30
C ALA A 35 -3.50 3.51 -6.81
N MET A 36 -4.18 2.40 -6.58
CA MET A 36 -5.62 2.27 -6.89
C MET A 36 -6.47 3.04 -5.90
N ILE A 37 -5.99 3.16 -4.65
CA ILE A 37 -6.64 3.90 -3.58
C ILE A 37 -5.70 5.01 -3.12
N ILE A 38 -6.19 6.25 -3.13
CA ILE A 38 -5.45 7.42 -2.65
C ILE A 38 -6.32 8.17 -1.65
N GLU A 39 -5.73 8.49 -0.50
CA GLU A 39 -6.41 9.27 0.52
C GLU A 39 -6.73 10.69 0.01
N LYS A 40 -8.01 11.03 0.02
CA LYS A 40 -8.51 12.34 -0.44
C LYS A 40 -8.36 13.40 0.67
N LYS A 41 -7.17 14.01 0.79
CA LYS A 41 -6.86 15.06 1.80
C LYS A 41 -7.42 16.45 1.43
N LYS A 42 -7.67 17.30 2.44
CA LYS A 42 -7.92 18.74 2.23
C LYS A 42 -6.64 19.40 1.70
N PRO A 43 -6.74 20.34 0.73
CA PRO A 43 -5.56 21.03 0.23
C PRO A 43 -4.89 21.83 1.36
N ALA A 44 -3.56 21.82 1.39
CA ALA A 44 -2.81 22.61 2.35
C ALA A 44 -3.09 24.11 2.12
N PRO A 45 -3.22 24.92 3.19
CA PRO A 45 -3.44 26.35 3.06
C PRO A 45 -2.24 27.02 2.38
N ARG A 46 -2.51 28.07 1.59
CA ARG A 46 -1.47 28.91 0.98
C ARG A 46 -1.32 30.19 1.78
N MET A 47 -0.09 30.52 2.19
CA MET A 47 0.19 31.77 2.89
C MET A 47 0.12 32.94 1.92
N ILE A 48 -0.61 33.99 2.30
CA ILE A 48 -0.74 35.22 1.52
C ILE A 48 -0.23 36.40 2.35
N HIS A 49 0.44 37.33 1.68
CA HIS A 49 0.83 38.61 2.24
C HIS A 49 0.08 39.71 1.49
N MET A 50 -0.71 40.50 2.22
CA MET A 50 -1.44 41.63 1.68
C MET A 50 -0.62 42.91 1.92
N ARG A 51 -0.44 43.70 0.85
CA ARG A 51 0.06 45.07 0.95
C ARG A 51 -0.93 45.97 0.22
N SER A 52 -1.74 46.70 0.98
CA SER A 52 -2.90 47.45 0.47
C SER A 52 -3.87 46.53 -0.31
N GLU A 53 -4.35 46.94 -1.49
CA GLU A 53 -5.32 46.22 -2.33
C GLU A 53 -4.76 44.99 -3.07
N THR A 54 -3.44 44.75 -3.05
CA THR A 54 -2.83 43.63 -3.77
C THR A 54 -2.53 42.45 -2.85
N THR A 55 -3.03 41.27 -3.23
CA THR A 55 -2.72 39.99 -2.56
C THR A 55 -1.55 39.32 -3.28
N ARG A 56 -0.47 39.02 -2.56
CA ARG A 56 0.68 38.25 -3.08
C ARG A 56 0.84 36.95 -2.28
N LEU A 57 1.33 35.89 -2.92
CA LEU A 57 1.70 34.66 -2.21
C LEU A 57 2.95 34.92 -1.36
N ALA A 58 2.92 34.52 -0.10
CA ALA A 58 4.07 34.63 0.79
C ALA A 58 5.04 33.47 0.55
N GLU A 59 6.32 33.78 0.37
CA GLU A 59 7.39 32.79 0.34
C GLU A 59 7.82 32.47 1.78
N SER A 60 7.69 31.21 2.20
CA SER A 60 8.22 30.76 3.47
C SER A 60 9.71 30.41 3.32
N ARG A 61 10.54 30.89 4.24
CA ARG A 61 11.95 30.49 4.35
C ARG A 61 12.17 29.83 5.70
N THR A 62 12.63 28.58 5.68
CA THR A 62 12.98 27.84 6.90
C THR A 62 14.48 27.92 7.12
N LYS A 63 14.90 28.36 8.31
CA LYS A 63 16.30 28.32 8.75
C LYS A 63 16.41 27.35 9.92
N TYR A 64 17.26 26.34 9.77
CA TYR A 64 17.51 25.37 10.83
C TYR A 64 18.52 25.96 11.82
N VAL A 65 18.19 25.91 13.11
CA VAL A 65 19.05 26.32 14.22
C VAL A 65 19.17 25.14 15.18
N CYS A 66 19.95 24.12 14.81
CA CYS A 66 20.42 23.08 15.74
C CYS A 66 21.52 22.24 15.08
N MET A 67 22.38 21.67 15.92
CA MET A 67 23.72 21.21 15.64
C MET A 67 23.84 19.72 16.02
N ILE A 68 23.49 18.85 15.08
CA ILE A 68 24.03 17.48 14.98
C ILE A 68 24.57 17.39 13.56
N ALA A 69 25.89 17.35 13.44
CA ALA A 69 26.59 17.53 12.17
C ALA A 69 26.72 16.21 11.42
N PHE A 70 25.65 15.75 10.77
CA PHE A 70 25.77 14.80 9.67
C PHE A 70 25.74 15.55 8.35
N THR A 71 26.62 15.19 7.43
CA THR A 71 26.53 15.66 6.05
C THR A 71 25.33 15.00 5.37
N LYS A 72 24.78 15.65 4.33
CA LYS A 72 23.71 15.05 3.52
C LYS A 72 24.13 13.72 2.90
N ALA A 73 25.42 13.56 2.60
CA ALA A 73 25.98 12.34 2.04
C ALA A 73 25.99 11.21 3.09
N GLU A 74 26.46 11.48 4.31
CA GLU A 74 26.44 10.49 5.41
C GLU A 74 25.02 10.01 5.71
N VAL A 75 24.04 10.91 5.77
CA VAL A 75 22.63 10.52 5.99
C VAL A 75 22.10 9.66 4.83
N ALA A 76 22.53 9.94 3.60
CA ALA A 76 22.15 9.14 2.43
C ALA A 76 22.77 7.75 2.48
N GLU A 77 24.05 7.64 2.85
CA GLU A 77 24.76 6.37 3.02
C GLU A 77 24.17 5.51 4.14
N LEU A 78 23.82 6.11 5.29
CA LEU A 78 23.15 5.42 6.39
C LEU A 78 21.80 4.81 5.98
N ARG A 79 21.17 5.34 4.93
CA ARG A 79 19.88 4.85 4.41
C ARG A 79 20.02 3.94 3.19
N ARG A 80 21.24 3.54 2.83
CA ARG A 80 21.51 2.70 1.65
C ARG A 80 21.43 1.22 2.00
N PHE A 81 20.26 0.63 1.80
CA PHE A 81 19.96 -0.78 2.12
C PHE A 81 19.91 -1.72 0.91
N GLY A 82 20.31 -1.23 -0.27
CA GLY A 82 20.33 -2.00 -1.51
C GLY A 82 20.06 -1.15 -2.74
N GLN A 83 20.00 -1.80 -3.90
CA GLN A 83 19.61 -1.15 -5.15
C GLN A 83 18.09 -1.02 -5.22
N LYS A 84 17.60 0.10 -5.78
CA LYS A 84 16.18 0.28 -6.10
C LYS A 84 15.65 -0.92 -6.88
N GLY A 85 14.52 -1.46 -6.45
CA GLY A 85 13.93 -2.65 -7.06
C GLY A 85 13.02 -3.43 -6.13
N LEU A 86 12.34 -4.40 -6.72
CA LEU A 86 11.60 -5.43 -6.02
C LEU A 86 12.40 -6.72 -6.19
N ASN A 87 12.82 -7.35 -5.10
CA ASN A 87 13.57 -8.60 -5.14
C ASN A 87 12.70 -9.72 -4.59
N LEU A 88 12.49 -10.78 -5.36
CA LEU A 88 11.76 -11.96 -4.89
C LEU A 88 12.59 -12.69 -3.83
N ILE A 89 12.00 -12.97 -2.68
CA ILE A 89 12.61 -13.80 -1.62
C ILE A 89 12.13 -15.24 -1.76
N GLY A 90 10.83 -15.42 -2.02
CA GLY A 90 10.24 -16.74 -2.18
C GLY A 90 8.71 -16.71 -2.16
N PHE A 91 8.11 -17.89 -2.07
CA PHE A 91 6.66 -18.06 -2.08
C PHE A 91 6.16 -18.64 -0.76
N LYS A 92 5.03 -18.13 -0.28
CA LYS A 92 4.35 -18.61 0.92
C LYS A 92 2.88 -18.92 0.59
N PRO A 93 2.21 -19.87 1.29
CA PRO A 93 0.77 -20.02 1.14
C PRO A 93 0.02 -18.73 1.49
N SER A 94 -1.09 -18.47 0.81
CA SER A 94 -1.92 -17.27 1.01
C SER A 94 -2.32 -17.05 2.48
N ASN A 95 -2.61 -18.13 3.23
CA ASN A 95 -2.98 -18.05 4.65
C ASN A 95 -1.88 -17.46 5.57
N ALA A 96 -0.63 -17.37 5.11
CA ALA A 96 0.42 -16.75 5.90
C ALA A 96 0.35 -15.21 5.92
N ALA A 97 -0.25 -14.61 4.90
CA ALA A 97 -0.51 -13.18 4.84
C ALA A 97 -1.87 -12.91 5.52
N LYS A 98 -1.83 -12.55 6.80
CA LYS A 98 -3.04 -12.27 7.57
C LYS A 98 -3.54 -10.86 7.28
N PHE A 99 -4.86 -10.69 7.23
CA PHE A 99 -5.50 -9.41 6.97
C PHE A 99 -5.06 -8.27 7.92
N HIS A 100 -4.86 -8.57 9.21
CA HIS A 100 -4.45 -7.59 10.21
C HIS A 100 -2.96 -7.20 10.18
N TYR A 101 -2.16 -7.77 9.28
CA TYR A 101 -0.77 -7.37 9.09
C TYR A 101 -0.62 -6.20 8.11
N ASN A 102 -1.72 -5.63 7.59
CA ASN A 102 -1.62 -4.52 6.67
C ASN A 102 -1.27 -3.20 7.39
N VAL A 103 -0.17 -2.55 7.00
CA VAL A 103 0.33 -1.31 7.63
C VAL A 103 0.01 -0.05 6.83
N GLU A 104 -0.02 -0.15 5.50
CA GLU A 104 -0.25 0.98 4.57
C GLU A 104 -1.22 0.53 3.46
N HIS A 105 -1.75 1.47 2.68
CA HIS A 105 -2.55 1.13 1.50
C HIS A 105 -1.76 0.24 0.52
N ALA A 106 -2.39 -0.85 0.08
CA ALA A 106 -1.81 -1.73 -0.92
C ALA A 106 -1.61 -0.98 -2.25
N LEU A 107 -0.50 -1.29 -2.91
CA LEU A 107 -0.16 -0.79 -4.23
C LEU A 107 -0.48 -1.87 -5.27
N PHE A 108 -0.73 -1.49 -6.50
CA PHE A 108 -1.04 -2.42 -7.57
C PHE A 108 0.11 -2.50 -8.57
N LEU A 109 0.61 -3.69 -8.83
CA LEU A 109 1.55 -3.96 -9.91
C LEU A 109 0.76 -4.51 -11.09
N TYR A 110 0.93 -3.87 -12.25
CA TYR A 110 0.30 -4.31 -13.49
C TYR A 110 1.31 -5.09 -14.32
N PRO A 111 1.19 -6.43 -14.44
CA PRO A 111 1.97 -7.22 -15.39
C PRO A 111 1.35 -7.08 -16.79
N ASP A 112 2.19 -7.19 -17.82
CA ASP A 112 1.73 -7.18 -19.21
C ASP A 112 1.02 -8.50 -19.61
N GLU A 113 1.21 -9.57 -18.82
CA GLU A 113 0.59 -10.89 -19.02
C GLU A 113 -0.26 -11.33 -17.80
N GLY A 114 -1.30 -12.12 -18.06
CA GLY A 114 -2.24 -12.57 -17.02
C GLY A 114 -1.62 -13.56 -16.04
N VAL A 115 -1.73 -13.29 -14.73
CA VAL A 115 -1.14 -14.14 -13.69
C VAL A 115 -2.23 -14.90 -12.94
N LYS A 116 -2.07 -16.24 -12.86
CA LYS A 116 -2.83 -17.12 -11.98
C LYS A 116 -1.88 -17.85 -11.06
N MET A 117 -1.79 -17.41 -9.80
CA MET A 117 -1.03 -18.12 -8.77
C MET A 117 -1.88 -18.25 -7.50
N SER A 118 -1.91 -19.45 -6.92
CA SER A 118 -2.57 -19.73 -5.63
C SER A 118 -1.67 -19.45 -4.42
N LYS A 119 -0.40 -19.11 -4.66
CA LYS A 119 0.59 -18.77 -3.64
C LYS A 119 0.88 -17.28 -3.69
N VAL A 120 1.23 -16.72 -2.53
CA VAL A 120 1.67 -15.33 -2.43
C VAL A 120 3.19 -15.26 -2.52
N ALA A 121 3.72 -14.26 -3.21
CA ALA A 121 5.16 -14.06 -3.31
C ALA A 121 5.61 -13.04 -2.26
N ILE A 122 6.63 -13.35 -1.48
CA ILE A 122 7.25 -12.41 -0.54
C ILE A 122 8.43 -11.77 -1.24
N CYS A 123 8.44 -10.44 -1.24
CA CYS A 123 9.48 -9.65 -1.89
C CYS A 123 10.07 -8.62 -0.91
N TYR A 124 11.33 -8.28 -1.16
CA TYR A 124 12.03 -7.17 -0.54
C TYR A 124 11.95 -5.95 -1.46
N LEU A 125 11.29 -4.89 -1.01
CA LEU A 125 11.06 -3.69 -1.80
C LEU A 125 11.97 -2.55 -1.35
N VAL A 126 12.68 -1.97 -2.30
CA VAL A 126 13.36 -0.67 -2.16
C VAL A 126 12.73 0.30 -3.16
N LYS A 127 11.80 1.14 -2.67
CA LYS A 127 10.98 2.04 -3.52
C LYS A 127 11.83 3.09 -4.24
N ARG A 128 12.84 3.66 -3.56
CA ARG A 128 13.72 4.73 -4.06
C ARG A 128 15.15 4.52 -3.56
N ASP A 129 16.11 5.17 -4.19
CA ASP A 129 17.47 5.20 -3.66
C ASP A 129 17.49 5.90 -2.30
N ASN A 130 18.29 5.37 -1.38
CA ASN A 130 18.42 5.85 0.00
C ASN A 130 17.10 5.86 0.78
N SER A 131 16.17 4.94 0.45
CA SER A 131 14.96 4.68 1.23
C SER A 131 15.09 3.39 2.02
N LEU A 132 14.47 3.35 3.20
CA LEU A 132 14.38 2.13 3.98
C LEU A 132 13.65 1.05 3.17
N PRO A 133 14.12 -0.20 3.25
CA PRO A 133 13.47 -1.31 2.60
C PRO A 133 12.16 -1.67 3.32
N SER A 134 11.29 -2.40 2.64
CA SER A 134 10.09 -2.94 3.26
C SER A 134 9.80 -4.34 2.70
N PHE A 135 9.35 -5.25 3.55
CA PHE A 135 8.83 -6.52 3.07
C PHE A 135 7.44 -6.31 2.51
N VAL A 136 7.17 -6.90 1.36
CA VAL A 136 5.87 -6.84 0.70
C VAL A 136 5.42 -8.22 0.27
N VAL A 137 4.12 -8.43 0.33
CA VAL A 137 3.45 -9.60 -0.22
C VAL A 137 2.83 -9.22 -1.54
N LEU A 138 3.10 -10.00 -2.58
CA LEU A 138 2.40 -9.95 -3.86
C LEU A 138 1.32 -11.01 -3.86
N GLU A 139 0.07 -10.55 -3.88
CA GLU A 139 -1.11 -11.38 -4.03
C GLU A 139 -1.66 -11.22 -5.44
N ALA A 140 -1.81 -12.34 -6.17
CA ALA A 140 -2.33 -12.31 -7.54
C ALA A 140 -3.83 -12.00 -7.53
N GLN A 141 -4.22 -11.00 -8.31
CA GLN A 141 -5.61 -10.60 -8.51
C GLN A 141 -6.04 -10.95 -9.94
N ALA A 142 -7.07 -11.79 -10.05
CA ALA A 142 -7.69 -12.10 -11.32
C ALA A 142 -8.61 -10.94 -11.79
N GLU A 143 -8.71 -10.76 -13.10
CA GLU A 143 -9.63 -9.78 -13.67
C GLU A 143 -11.08 -10.14 -13.35
N LYS A 144 -11.85 -9.15 -12.91
CA LYS A 144 -13.31 -9.25 -12.73
C LYS A 144 -13.98 -8.20 -13.58
N LEU A 145 -14.85 -8.66 -14.49
CA LEU A 145 -15.69 -7.81 -15.32
C LEU A 145 -17.11 -7.76 -14.75
N ASP A 146 -17.75 -6.62 -14.91
CA ASP A 146 -19.17 -6.40 -14.63
C ASP A 146 -20.05 -6.98 -15.74
N GLU A 147 -21.38 -7.01 -15.53
CA GLU A 147 -22.39 -7.42 -16.52
C GLU A 147 -22.27 -6.63 -17.84
N ASP A 148 -21.90 -5.35 -17.73
CA ASP A 148 -21.64 -4.44 -18.85
C ASP A 148 -20.24 -4.60 -19.48
N LYS A 149 -19.50 -5.68 -19.17
CA LYS A 149 -18.10 -5.92 -19.55
C LYS A 149 -17.13 -4.82 -19.11
N ARG A 150 -17.49 -4.04 -18.07
CA ARG A 150 -16.60 -3.03 -17.48
C ARG A 150 -15.67 -3.70 -16.49
N GLN A 151 -14.39 -3.34 -16.52
CA GLN A 151 -13.41 -3.88 -15.58
C GLN A 151 -13.66 -3.31 -14.19
N ILE A 152 -14.05 -4.16 -13.24
CA ILE A 152 -14.20 -3.83 -11.81
C ILE A 152 -12.85 -4.00 -11.12
N PHE A 153 -12.23 -5.16 -11.32
CA PHE A 153 -10.89 -5.45 -10.80
C PHE A 153 -9.93 -5.71 -11.96
N PRO A 154 -8.81 -4.96 -12.05
CA PRO A 154 -7.80 -5.21 -13.05
C PRO A 154 -7.00 -6.50 -12.74
N PRO A 155 -6.46 -7.18 -13.76
CA PRO A 155 -5.52 -8.27 -13.57
C PRO A 155 -4.17 -7.75 -13.10
N GLY A 156 -3.55 -8.42 -12.13
CA GLY A 156 -2.20 -8.08 -11.68
C GLY A 156 -1.88 -8.55 -10.28
N PHE A 157 -1.05 -7.78 -9.56
CA PHE A 157 -0.67 -8.11 -8.18
C PHE A 157 -0.99 -6.98 -7.22
N ASN A 158 -1.67 -7.32 -6.13
CA ASN A 158 -1.77 -6.49 -4.94
C ASN A 158 -0.46 -6.62 -4.17
N MET A 159 0.31 -5.53 -4.12
CA MET A 159 1.51 -5.39 -3.32
C MET A 159 1.14 -4.82 -1.95
N ILE A 160 1.06 -5.71 -0.97
CA ILE A 160 0.65 -5.42 0.40
C ILE A 160 1.91 -5.29 1.27
N PRO A 161 2.17 -4.13 1.90
CA PRO A 161 3.30 -3.98 2.80
C PRO A 161 3.09 -4.75 4.09
N LEU A 162 4.11 -5.51 4.49
CA LEU A 162 4.13 -6.25 5.75
C LEU A 162 4.72 -5.40 6.88
N PRO A 163 4.28 -5.64 8.13
CA PRO A 163 4.85 -4.99 9.30
C PRO A 163 6.20 -5.59 9.63
N PHE A 164 7.10 -4.75 10.13
CA PHE A 164 8.24 -5.22 10.92
C PHE A 164 7.79 -5.61 12.33
N ALA A 165 8.66 -6.27 13.08
CA ALA A 165 8.38 -6.65 14.47
C ALA A 165 8.00 -5.42 15.32
N ASP A 166 8.63 -4.27 15.07
CA ASP A 166 8.38 -3.01 15.79
C ASP A 166 6.98 -2.42 15.53
N ASP A 167 6.36 -2.76 14.40
CA ASP A 167 5.00 -2.30 14.04
C ASP A 167 3.92 -3.12 14.77
N ILE A 168 4.25 -4.34 15.20
CA ILE A 168 3.31 -5.24 15.87
C ILE A 168 3.21 -4.83 17.35
N ARG A 169 2.04 -4.34 17.74
CA ARG A 169 1.77 -3.97 19.14
C ARG A 169 1.25 -5.18 19.91
N PRO A 170 1.92 -5.62 21.00
CA PRO A 170 1.41 -6.70 21.82
C PRO A 170 0.13 -6.27 22.53
N LEU A 171 -0.78 -7.24 22.74
CA LEU A 171 -1.98 -7.00 23.52
C LEU A 171 -1.61 -6.74 24.99
N PRO A 172 -2.34 -5.86 25.70
CA PRO A 172 -2.17 -5.69 27.13
C PRO A 172 -2.37 -7.02 27.87
N PRO A 173 -1.53 -7.34 28.88
CA PRO A 173 -1.51 -8.66 29.54
C PRO A 173 -2.78 -8.97 30.35
N HIS A 174 -3.62 -7.97 30.64
CA HIS A 174 -4.85 -8.13 31.43
C HIS A 174 -6.10 -8.42 30.57
N ALA A 175 -5.94 -8.59 29.26
CA ALA A 175 -7.06 -8.97 28.39
C ALA A 175 -7.30 -10.48 28.49
N GLU A 176 -8.09 -10.91 29.47
CA GLU A 176 -8.65 -12.27 29.46
C GLU A 176 -9.72 -12.34 28.38
N ILE A 177 -9.46 -13.14 27.33
CA ILE A 177 -10.41 -13.37 26.25
C ILE A 177 -11.30 -14.54 26.66
N THR A 178 -12.45 -14.25 27.25
CA THR A 178 -13.50 -15.25 27.48
C THR A 178 -14.43 -15.29 26.28
N PRO A 179 -14.56 -16.41 25.56
CA PRO A 179 -15.54 -16.53 24.49
C PRO A 179 -16.96 -16.35 25.07
N ALA A 180 -17.82 -15.69 24.30
CA ALA A 180 -19.21 -15.49 24.71
C ALA A 180 -19.96 -16.84 24.79
N PRO A 181 -20.91 -17.01 25.73
CA PRO A 181 -21.78 -18.18 25.76
C PRO A 181 -22.60 -18.32 24.48
N ASP A 182 -22.89 -19.57 24.09
CA ASP A 182 -23.63 -19.88 22.85
C ASP A 182 -25.02 -19.21 22.80
N GLU A 183 -25.70 -19.07 23.95
CA GLU A 183 -26.98 -18.38 24.06
C GLU A 183 -26.91 -16.92 23.57
N MET A 184 -25.84 -16.20 23.91
CA MET A 184 -25.64 -14.81 23.47
C MET A 184 -25.32 -14.74 21.97
N ILE A 185 -24.58 -15.71 21.46
CA ILE A 185 -24.27 -15.83 20.03
C ILE A 185 -25.56 -16.05 19.24
N ASP A 186 -26.46 -16.91 19.72
CA ASP A 186 -27.72 -17.21 19.07
C ASP A 186 -28.70 -16.02 19.08
N ILE A 187 -28.68 -15.19 20.11
CA ILE A 187 -29.44 -13.93 20.14
C ILE A 187 -28.86 -12.92 19.13
N LEU A 188 -27.54 -12.87 18.97
CA LEU A 188 -26.87 -11.87 18.13
C LEU A 188 -26.97 -12.21 16.62
N LYS A 189 -26.93 -13.49 16.24
CA LYS A 189 -27.07 -13.96 14.85
C LYS A 189 -28.22 -13.27 14.08
N PRO A 190 -29.49 -13.29 14.54
CA PRO A 190 -30.59 -12.67 13.81
C PRO A 190 -30.50 -11.15 13.73
N ILE A 191 -29.81 -10.49 14.66
CA ILE A 191 -29.57 -9.04 14.62
C ILE A 191 -28.58 -8.71 13.50
N VAL A 192 -27.49 -9.47 13.41
CA VAL A 192 -26.48 -9.32 12.35
C VAL A 192 -27.11 -9.58 10.98
N ASP A 193 -27.97 -10.60 10.86
CA ASP A 193 -28.66 -10.91 9.62
C ASP A 193 -29.60 -9.78 9.17
N LYS A 194 -30.29 -9.13 10.11
CA LYS A 194 -31.13 -7.95 9.80
C LYS A 194 -30.32 -6.73 9.40
N LEU A 195 -29.13 -6.55 9.96
CA LEU A 195 -28.21 -5.46 9.62
C LEU A 195 -27.36 -5.75 8.37
N HIS A 196 -27.41 -6.98 7.86
CA HIS A 196 -26.65 -7.38 6.68
C HIS A 196 -27.12 -6.61 5.44
N MET A 197 -26.21 -5.86 4.83
CA MET A 197 -26.48 -5.15 3.58
C MET A 197 -26.50 -6.14 2.41
N LYS A 198 -27.68 -6.44 1.86
CA LYS A 198 -27.86 -7.42 0.76
C LYS A 198 -26.97 -7.20 -0.47
N GLY A 199 -26.59 -5.95 -0.73
CA GLY A 199 -25.72 -5.58 -1.86
C GLY A 199 -24.22 -5.50 -1.51
N GLY A 200 -23.83 -5.92 -0.31
CA GLY A 200 -22.47 -5.78 0.20
C GLY A 200 -22.08 -4.33 0.51
N PHE A 201 -20.85 -4.16 0.99
CA PHE A 201 -20.23 -2.86 1.18
C PHE A 201 -19.68 -2.34 -0.15
N ASP A 202 -20.18 -1.20 -0.61
CA ASP A 202 -19.68 -0.50 -1.79
C ASP A 202 -19.01 0.82 -1.36
N PRO A 203 -17.67 0.95 -1.50
CA PRO A 203 -16.94 2.15 -1.12
C PRO A 203 -17.44 3.43 -1.81
N ASN A 204 -18.01 3.33 -3.01
CA ASN A 204 -18.43 4.51 -3.79
C ASN A 204 -19.72 5.15 -3.26
N LYS A 205 -20.49 4.44 -2.42
CA LYS A 205 -21.72 4.97 -1.81
C LYS A 205 -21.45 5.92 -0.64
N PHE A 206 -20.24 5.91 -0.11
CA PHE A 206 -19.86 6.68 1.08
C PHE A 206 -18.92 7.82 0.69
N ASN A 207 -19.45 9.04 0.70
CA ASN A 207 -18.64 10.24 0.49
C ASN A 207 -17.93 10.66 1.78
N ASN A 208 -16.74 11.24 1.65
CA ASN A 208 -16.01 11.82 2.78
C ASN A 208 -16.78 13.05 3.30
N PRO A 209 -17.35 13.03 4.52
CA PRO A 209 -18.15 14.14 5.05
C PRO A 209 -17.31 15.38 5.38
N GLY A 210 -15.99 15.22 5.52
CA GLY A 210 -15.07 16.33 5.77
C GLY A 210 -14.74 17.13 4.52
N LYS A 211 -15.34 16.83 3.35
CA LYS A 211 -15.14 17.56 2.10
C LYS A 211 -16.41 18.15 1.55
#